data_AF-A0A8H4QNU5-F1
#
_entry.id   AF-A0A8H4QNU5-F1
#
_cell.length_a   1.000
_cell.length_b   1.000
_cell.length_c   1.000
_cell.angle_alpha   90.00
_cell.angle_beta   90.00
_cell.angle_gamma   90.00
#
_symmetry.space_group_name_H-M   'P 1'
#
loop_
_entity.id
_entity.type
_entity.pdbx_description
1 polymer ?
#
loop_
_entity_poly.entity_id
_entity_poly.type
_entity_poly.pdbx_seq_one_letter_code
_entity_poly.pdbx_strand_id
1 'polypeptide(L)'
;MKGFFQSLLGFTAIFTSAQPLSSTNPTIHPDHPASIQFSKWLTAFNTQKYSSLLDYHTDWNFPYNATQTGPETEFRMSHQFGGLDIVELEPMSSRSSLVAIVKGKRIGRYFRISVDVDVSTPAYTITKFKIDDLVTPLKFISIDDPRRAIYEQAHQSLTPELREKIVDGFTRLLLDRYVNNWMAKWVKEDLEGKLGSGEYNQYENSYTFARRLSEDARNICNNENLWIAFVEPMQTLPSAAEETAMELTYAKSINYGFPPSQITYHNLSSGGENITVAHITITSFVNCSIPGALHHIHDILSSAASASALIIDLQSHAGGPSGSDYDTLSFILSHLLEPVAATNDYNLGRHSVQAFVDHTGNHPLSQLWTFSLPQHMASQRFSDTKPMVVITSRRTSPAGTELAHILQVRRRIPAVAIARDDGSGMMGEVKRTTSKLTRPVALEPVCGEVFEGEKWWLVAVPVAQSLVFDFEGRGSTVDLGRNDILVSEGVVEMAREVLLEMVLRGGGDETHTDTDTETRSEMQGQGESHESQHNDLK
;
A
#
# COMPACT_ATOMS: atom_id res chain seq x y z
N MET A 1 -1.13 -75.38 -49.95
CA MET A 1 -1.54 -74.05 -50.43
C MET A 1 -0.63 -73.04 -49.74
N LYS A 2 0.41 -72.53 -50.43
CA LYS A 2 0.46 -71.20 -51.09
C LYS A 2 0.14 -70.06 -50.09
N GLY A 3 0.92 -69.02 -49.84
CA GLY A 3 2.12 -68.41 -50.45
C GLY A 3 2.12 -66.92 -50.02
N PHE A 4 3.23 -66.38 -49.50
CA PHE A 4 4.09 -65.32 -50.09
C PHE A 4 3.41 -63.99 -50.53
N PHE A 5 3.69 -62.85 -49.85
CA PHE A 5 4.53 -61.73 -50.37
C PHE A 5 4.65 -60.52 -49.39
N GLN A 6 5.84 -59.90 -49.39
CA GLN A 6 6.24 -58.63 -48.77
C GLN A 6 6.00 -57.41 -49.68
N SER A 7 5.82 -56.23 -49.08
CA SER A 7 6.16 -54.86 -49.58
C SER A 7 6.10 -53.96 -48.33
N LEU A 8 7.16 -53.36 -47.77
CA LEU A 8 8.14 -52.36 -48.23
C LEU A 8 7.52 -51.04 -48.74
N LEU A 9 7.36 -50.09 -47.81
CA LEU A 9 7.29 -48.64 -48.07
C LEU A 9 8.16 -47.93 -47.03
N GLY A 10 9.24 -47.31 -47.51
CA GLY A 10 10.11 -46.44 -46.72
C GLY A 10 9.51 -45.04 -46.64
N PHE A 11 9.29 -44.57 -45.41
CA PHE A 11 9.08 -43.16 -45.11
C PHE A 11 10.41 -42.58 -44.61
N THR A 12 11.07 -41.80 -45.45
CA THR A 12 12.15 -40.89 -45.06
C THR A 12 11.52 -39.74 -44.27
N ALA A 13 11.60 -39.80 -42.93
CA ALA A 13 11.28 -38.67 -42.07
C ALA A 13 12.34 -37.58 -42.28
N ILE A 14 11.95 -36.49 -42.94
CA ILE A 14 12.74 -35.25 -42.98
C ILE A 14 12.59 -34.61 -41.60
N PHE A 15 13.54 -34.85 -40.71
CA PHE A 15 13.69 -34.07 -39.49
C PHE A 15 14.26 -32.70 -39.89
N THR A 16 13.39 -31.71 -40.10
CA THR A 16 13.78 -30.30 -40.06
C THR A 16 14.19 -29.97 -38.64
N SER A 17 15.49 -29.94 -38.35
CA SER A 17 15.97 -29.40 -37.09
C SER A 17 15.59 -27.92 -37.05
N ALA A 18 14.60 -27.56 -36.22
CA ALA A 18 14.31 -26.17 -35.95
C ALA A 18 15.58 -25.54 -35.39
N GLN A 19 16.20 -24.62 -36.14
CA GLN A 19 17.34 -23.88 -35.63
C GLN A 19 16.84 -23.08 -34.42
N PRO A 20 17.54 -23.12 -33.27
CA PRO A 20 17.20 -22.27 -32.15
C PRO A 20 17.24 -20.82 -32.65
N LEU A 21 16.12 -20.10 -32.47
CA LEU A 21 16.06 -18.66 -32.74
C LEU A 21 17.18 -18.01 -31.93
N SER A 22 18.22 -17.55 -32.63
CA SER A 22 19.30 -16.75 -32.02
C SER A 22 18.64 -15.53 -31.40
N SER A 23 18.49 -15.54 -30.08
CA SER A 23 17.91 -14.43 -29.32
C SER A 23 18.91 -13.28 -29.32
N THR A 24 18.90 -12.45 -30.36
CA THR A 24 19.54 -11.15 -30.28
C THR A 24 18.74 -10.33 -29.28
N ASN A 25 19.29 -10.14 -28.08
CA ASN A 25 18.70 -9.26 -27.09
C ASN A 25 18.44 -7.90 -27.75
N PRO A 26 17.24 -7.31 -27.59
CA PRO A 26 16.94 -6.01 -28.17
C PRO A 26 17.99 -4.99 -27.75
N THR A 27 18.64 -4.36 -28.71
CA THR A 27 19.64 -3.32 -28.42
C THR A 27 18.92 -2.03 -28.03
N ILE A 28 19.02 -1.65 -26.76
CA ILE A 28 18.58 -0.33 -26.30
C ILE A 28 19.48 0.73 -26.94
N HIS A 29 18.88 1.76 -27.56
CA HIS A 29 19.65 2.89 -28.11
C HIS A 29 20.34 3.68 -26.97
N PRO A 30 21.69 3.69 -26.89
CA PRO A 30 22.41 4.25 -25.75
C PRO A 30 22.26 5.77 -25.63
N ASP A 31 21.98 6.46 -26.74
CA ASP A 31 21.88 7.94 -26.80
C ASP A 31 20.43 8.47 -26.67
N HIS A 32 19.47 7.58 -26.44
CA HIS A 32 18.06 7.94 -26.33
C HIS A 32 17.71 8.31 -24.87
N PRO A 33 17.22 9.53 -24.56
CA PRO A 33 17.00 9.99 -23.19
C PRO A 33 16.22 9.03 -22.29
N ALA A 34 15.05 8.56 -22.75
CA ALA A 34 14.24 7.61 -21.98
C ALA A 34 14.94 6.25 -21.80
N SER A 35 15.75 5.84 -22.78
CA SER A 35 16.54 4.61 -22.73
C SER A 35 17.66 4.67 -21.70
N ILE A 36 18.30 5.83 -21.55
CA ILE A 36 19.33 6.05 -20.52
C ILE A 36 18.72 5.86 -19.13
N GLN A 37 17.56 6.48 -18.87
CA GLN A 37 16.89 6.34 -17.57
C GLN A 37 16.39 4.93 -17.32
N PHE A 38 15.71 4.32 -18.30
CA PHE A 38 15.26 2.94 -18.20
C PHE A 38 16.42 1.96 -17.93
N SER A 39 17.57 2.16 -18.59
CA SER A 39 18.75 1.31 -18.39
C SER A 39 19.36 1.47 -16.98
N LYS A 40 19.41 2.70 -16.45
CA LYS A 40 19.86 2.96 -15.07
C LYS A 40 18.93 2.27 -14.06
N TRP A 41 17.63 2.47 -14.20
CA TRP A 41 16.63 1.80 -13.36
C TRP A 41 16.75 0.28 -13.43
N LEU A 42 16.77 -0.29 -14.64
CA LEU A 42 16.85 -1.74 -14.84
C LEU A 42 18.14 -2.32 -14.24
N THR A 43 19.24 -1.58 -14.33
CA THR A 43 20.51 -1.95 -13.68
C THR A 43 20.35 -1.98 -12.16
N ALA A 44 19.78 -0.93 -11.56
CA ALA A 44 19.52 -0.86 -10.11
C ALA A 44 18.58 -1.99 -9.65
N PHE A 45 17.46 -2.18 -10.35
CA PHE A 45 16.48 -3.24 -10.12
C PHE A 45 17.12 -4.63 -10.16
N ASN A 46 17.96 -4.89 -11.16
CA ASN A 46 18.62 -6.18 -11.32
C ASN A 46 19.72 -6.47 -10.29
N THR A 47 20.15 -5.48 -9.49
CA THR A 47 21.06 -5.75 -8.37
C THR A 47 20.38 -6.47 -7.22
N GLN A 48 19.04 -6.40 -7.12
CA GLN A 48 18.27 -6.89 -5.98
C GLN A 48 18.76 -6.32 -4.65
N LYS A 49 19.26 -5.08 -4.65
CA LYS A 49 19.67 -4.34 -3.44
C LYS A 49 18.76 -3.15 -3.25
N TYR A 50 18.17 -3.03 -2.06
CA TYR A 50 17.31 -1.90 -1.72
C TYR A 50 18.06 -0.57 -1.83
N SER A 51 19.31 -0.52 -1.36
CA SER A 51 20.13 0.69 -1.45
C SER A 51 20.33 1.16 -2.89
N SER A 52 20.57 0.25 -3.84
CA SER A 52 20.73 0.63 -5.26
C SER A 52 19.46 1.20 -5.88
N LEU A 53 18.29 0.69 -5.49
CA LEU A 53 17.01 1.29 -5.87
C LEU A 53 16.79 2.64 -5.19
N LEU A 54 17.09 2.74 -3.90
CA LEU A 54 16.97 3.99 -3.16
C LEU A 54 17.85 5.09 -3.75
N ASP A 55 19.13 4.80 -4.03
CA ASP A 55 20.07 5.72 -4.65
C ASP A 55 19.53 6.23 -6.00
N TYR A 56 19.00 5.32 -6.82
CA TYR A 56 18.37 5.67 -8.09
C TYR A 56 17.17 6.62 -7.92
N HIS A 57 16.34 6.40 -6.89
CA HIS A 57 15.18 7.24 -6.59
C HIS A 57 15.59 8.59 -5.95
N THR A 58 16.70 8.67 -5.21
CA THR A 58 17.12 9.90 -4.50
C THR A 58 17.92 10.88 -5.35
N ASP A 59 18.59 10.42 -6.42
CA ASP A 59 19.48 11.24 -7.26
C ASP A 59 18.78 12.25 -8.18
N TRP A 60 17.66 12.85 -7.74
CA TRP A 60 16.86 13.90 -8.42
C TRP A 60 16.21 13.51 -9.75
N ASN A 61 16.45 12.28 -10.23
CA ASN A 61 15.97 11.82 -11.53
C ASN A 61 14.62 11.14 -11.49
N PHE A 62 14.11 10.86 -10.29
CA PHE A 62 12.89 10.10 -10.10
C PHE A 62 12.01 10.76 -9.05
N PRO A 63 11.16 11.72 -9.43
CA PRO A 63 10.23 12.30 -8.49
C PRO A 63 9.17 11.24 -8.16
N TYR A 64 8.89 11.03 -6.88
CA TYR A 64 7.96 9.98 -6.41
C TYR A 64 6.54 10.12 -6.99
N ASN A 65 6.14 11.31 -7.42
CA ASN A 65 4.85 11.53 -8.10
C ASN A 65 4.82 11.01 -9.55
N ALA A 66 5.97 10.70 -10.15
CA ALA A 66 6.05 10.16 -11.51
C ALA A 66 5.81 8.64 -11.55
N THR A 67 5.85 7.93 -10.42
CA THR A 67 5.67 6.47 -10.36
C THR A 67 4.47 6.05 -9.54
N GLN A 68 3.96 4.88 -9.87
CA GLN A 68 2.98 4.15 -9.06
C GLN A 68 3.67 3.26 -8.01
N THR A 69 4.97 3.00 -8.14
CA THR A 69 5.75 2.08 -7.30
C THR A 69 6.95 2.81 -6.67
N GLY A 70 7.13 2.64 -5.36
CA GLY A 70 8.34 3.09 -4.67
C GLY A 70 9.48 2.06 -4.72
N PRO A 71 10.70 2.43 -4.28
CA PRO A 71 11.88 1.56 -4.28
C PRO A 71 11.67 0.29 -3.45
N GLU A 72 10.81 0.32 -2.43
CA GLU A 72 10.43 -0.85 -1.64
C GLU A 72 9.60 -1.87 -2.44
N THR A 73 8.60 -1.40 -3.18
CA THR A 73 7.78 -2.26 -4.04
C THR A 73 8.65 -2.84 -5.15
N GLU A 74 9.52 -2.03 -5.75
CA GLU A 74 10.50 -2.47 -6.75
C GLU A 74 11.51 -3.47 -6.18
N PHE A 75 11.97 -3.29 -4.95
CA PHE A 75 12.86 -4.23 -4.28
C PHE A 75 12.20 -5.61 -4.13
N ARG A 76 10.94 -5.65 -3.67
CA ARG A 76 10.19 -6.90 -3.55
C ARG A 76 9.98 -7.55 -4.91
N MET A 77 9.58 -6.78 -5.91
CA MET A 77 9.43 -7.24 -7.29
C MET A 77 10.76 -7.80 -7.83
N SER A 78 11.89 -7.14 -7.57
CA SER A 78 13.20 -7.58 -8.06
C SER A 78 13.60 -8.95 -7.53
N HIS A 79 13.33 -9.24 -6.27
CA HIS A 79 13.53 -10.57 -5.70
C HIS A 79 12.49 -11.55 -6.20
N GLN A 80 11.21 -11.16 -6.18
CA GLN A 80 10.11 -12.00 -6.65
C GLN A 80 10.40 -12.51 -8.06
N PHE A 81 10.86 -11.63 -8.94
CA PHE A 81 11.12 -11.90 -10.35
C PHE A 81 12.54 -12.37 -10.63
N GLY A 82 13.46 -12.30 -9.67
CA GLY A 82 14.89 -12.58 -9.86
C GLY A 82 15.58 -11.57 -10.79
N GLY A 83 15.02 -10.36 -10.92
CA GLY A 83 15.35 -9.38 -11.93
C GLY A 83 14.52 -9.52 -13.22
N LEU A 84 14.83 -8.68 -14.20
CA LEU A 84 14.13 -8.55 -15.47
C LEU A 84 15.10 -8.63 -16.65
N ASP A 85 14.65 -9.28 -17.72
CA ASP A 85 15.28 -9.28 -19.04
C ASP A 85 14.39 -8.54 -20.04
N ILE A 86 15.00 -7.75 -20.91
CA ILE A 86 14.26 -7.07 -21.99
C ILE A 86 14.00 -8.09 -23.09
N VAL A 87 12.72 -8.24 -23.44
CA VAL A 87 12.29 -9.15 -24.51
C VAL A 87 12.04 -8.38 -25.80
N GLU A 88 11.43 -7.20 -25.70
CA GLU A 88 11.05 -6.40 -26.86
C GLU A 88 10.99 -4.92 -26.47
N LEU A 89 11.32 -4.05 -27.43
CA LEU A 89 11.07 -2.62 -27.34
C LEU A 89 9.94 -2.29 -28.32
N GLU A 90 8.90 -1.64 -27.84
CA GLU A 90 7.86 -1.13 -28.73
C GLU A 90 8.42 0.02 -29.58
N PRO A 91 7.85 0.28 -30.77
CA PRO A 91 8.24 1.43 -31.59
C PRO A 91 8.19 2.73 -30.78
N MET A 92 9.33 3.40 -30.65
CA MET A 92 9.43 4.65 -29.90
C MET A 92 8.66 5.76 -30.63
N SER A 93 7.73 6.40 -29.94
CA SER A 93 6.95 7.51 -30.48
C SER A 93 7.68 8.86 -30.40
N SER A 94 8.66 8.99 -29.50
CA SER A 94 9.45 10.22 -29.31
C SER A 94 10.77 9.94 -28.58
N ARG A 95 11.67 10.94 -28.56
CA ARG A 95 12.91 10.90 -27.75
C ARG A 95 12.68 10.87 -26.24
N SER A 96 11.48 11.26 -25.81
CA SER A 96 11.12 11.41 -24.40
C SER A 96 10.37 10.20 -23.85
N SER A 97 10.06 9.18 -24.67
CA SER A 97 9.25 8.04 -24.25
C SER A 97 9.88 6.72 -24.68
N LEU A 98 9.80 5.72 -23.81
CA LEU A 98 10.19 4.35 -24.09
C LEU A 98 9.15 3.40 -23.48
N VAL A 99 8.80 2.37 -24.25
CA VAL A 99 8.02 1.25 -23.75
C VAL A 99 8.77 -0.05 -24.02
N ALA A 100 9.03 -0.81 -22.97
CA ALA A 100 9.71 -2.09 -23.03
C ALA A 100 8.80 -3.21 -22.53
N ILE A 101 8.80 -4.34 -23.23
CA ILE A 101 8.29 -5.60 -22.71
C ILE A 101 9.46 -6.34 -22.09
N VAL A 102 9.33 -6.64 -20.81
CA VAL A 102 10.34 -7.34 -20.01
C VAL A 102 9.80 -8.65 -19.48
N LYS A 103 10.69 -9.58 -19.15
CA LYS A 103 10.37 -10.87 -18.54
C LYS A 103 11.09 -11.05 -17.21
N GLY A 104 10.37 -11.52 -16.20
CA GLY A 104 10.96 -11.94 -14.92
C GLY A 104 11.86 -13.16 -15.08
N LYS A 105 13.10 -13.06 -14.64
CA LYS A 105 14.13 -14.11 -14.75
C LYS A 105 13.76 -15.41 -14.04
N ARG A 106 13.06 -15.30 -12.91
CA ARG A 106 12.66 -16.42 -12.04
C ARG A 106 11.26 -16.94 -12.36
N ILE A 107 10.26 -16.06 -12.44
CA ILE A 107 8.85 -16.47 -12.55
C ILE A 107 8.35 -16.53 -13.99
N GLY A 108 9.15 -16.09 -14.98
CA GLY A 108 8.80 -16.14 -16.39
C GLY A 108 7.64 -15.23 -16.82
N ARG A 109 7.13 -14.37 -15.94
CA ARG A 109 6.07 -13.39 -16.23
C ARG A 109 6.56 -12.25 -17.08
N TYR A 110 5.64 -11.66 -17.84
CA TYR A 110 5.89 -10.50 -18.67
C TYR A 110 5.30 -9.24 -18.05
N PHE A 111 5.99 -8.12 -18.24
CA PHE A 111 5.54 -6.80 -17.82
C PHE A 111 5.76 -5.82 -18.94
N ARG A 112 4.91 -4.81 -19.03
CA ARG A 112 5.06 -3.67 -19.92
C ARG A 112 5.51 -2.47 -19.09
N ILE A 113 6.74 -2.01 -19.32
CA ILE A 113 7.30 -0.87 -18.61
C ILE A 113 7.30 0.34 -19.52
N SER A 114 6.66 1.42 -19.06
CA SER A 114 6.61 2.71 -19.77
C SER A 114 7.38 3.76 -19.00
N VAL A 115 8.28 4.46 -19.68
CA VAL A 115 9.12 5.53 -19.12
C VAL A 115 8.98 6.77 -19.98
N ASP A 116 8.53 7.88 -19.39
CA ASP A 116 8.56 9.21 -19.98
C ASP A 116 9.55 10.10 -19.21
N VAL A 117 10.35 10.89 -19.93
CA VAL A 117 11.39 11.78 -19.36
C VAL A 117 11.27 13.21 -19.86
N ASP A 118 11.72 14.16 -19.04
CA ASP A 118 11.90 15.56 -19.44
C ASP A 118 13.24 15.78 -20.13
N VAL A 119 13.20 15.87 -21.47
CA VAL A 119 14.38 16.09 -22.32
C VAL A 119 14.96 17.50 -22.22
N SER A 120 14.29 18.45 -21.55
CA SER A 120 14.82 19.79 -21.28
C SER A 120 15.82 19.81 -20.13
N THR A 121 15.81 18.77 -19.28
CA THR A 121 16.76 18.61 -18.18
C THR A 121 17.98 17.81 -18.63
N PRO A 122 19.22 18.20 -18.25
CA PRO A 122 20.42 17.42 -18.57
C PRO A 122 20.39 16.00 -17.99
N ALA A 123 19.65 15.83 -16.90
CA ALA A 123 19.55 14.58 -16.18
C ALA A 123 18.42 13.67 -16.70
N TYR A 124 17.57 14.16 -17.62
CA TYR A 124 16.40 13.45 -18.13
C TYR A 124 15.48 12.96 -17.01
N THR A 125 15.06 13.88 -16.13
CA THR A 125 14.17 13.55 -15.01
C THR A 125 12.93 12.80 -15.51
N ILE A 126 12.62 11.68 -14.85
CA ILE A 126 11.43 10.88 -15.15
C ILE A 126 10.19 11.69 -14.80
N THR A 127 9.28 11.82 -15.75
CA THR A 127 7.99 12.47 -15.58
C THR A 127 6.86 11.47 -15.45
N LYS A 128 7.08 10.24 -15.93
CA LYS A 128 6.16 9.12 -15.75
C LYS A 128 6.90 7.79 -15.81
N PHE A 129 6.56 6.90 -14.90
CA PHE A 129 7.10 5.55 -14.84
C PHE A 129 5.98 4.60 -14.42
N LYS A 130 5.76 3.57 -15.23
CA LYS A 130 4.71 2.58 -15.00
C LYS A 130 5.22 1.18 -15.28
N ILE A 131 4.88 0.25 -14.39
CA ILE A 131 5.05 -1.18 -14.59
C ILE A 131 3.65 -1.78 -14.63
N ASP A 132 3.18 -2.12 -15.84
CA ASP A 132 1.89 -2.78 -16.03
C ASP A 132 2.11 -4.29 -16.15
N ASP A 133 1.28 -5.07 -15.44
CA ASP A 133 1.17 -6.51 -15.69
C ASP A 133 0.80 -6.74 -17.15
N LEU A 134 1.46 -7.71 -17.80
CA LEU A 134 1.20 -8.06 -19.18
C LEU A 134 0.89 -9.56 -19.26
N VAL A 135 -0.32 -9.89 -19.72
CA VAL A 135 -0.64 -11.28 -20.07
C VAL A 135 0.35 -11.73 -21.13
N THR A 136 1.05 -12.84 -20.87
CA THR A 136 2.12 -13.33 -21.74
C THR A 136 1.68 -13.31 -23.22
N PRO A 137 2.32 -12.50 -24.07
CA PRO A 137 1.97 -12.43 -25.48
C PRO A 137 2.10 -13.80 -26.17
N LEU A 138 1.11 -14.18 -26.97
CA LEU A 138 1.07 -15.49 -27.64
C LEU A 138 2.32 -15.80 -28.49
N LYS A 139 2.97 -14.77 -29.03
CA LYS A 139 4.22 -14.90 -29.81
C LYS A 139 5.40 -15.40 -28.97
N PHE A 140 5.33 -15.30 -27.64
CA PHE A 140 6.36 -15.80 -26.72
C PHE A 140 6.01 -17.17 -26.12
N ILE A 141 4.87 -17.74 -26.50
CA ILE A 141 4.43 -19.07 -26.09
C ILE A 141 4.65 -20.02 -27.26
N SER A 142 5.36 -21.13 -27.03
CA SER A 142 5.53 -22.16 -28.05
C SER A 142 4.19 -22.69 -28.54
N ILE A 143 4.10 -23.12 -29.80
CA ILE A 143 2.86 -23.74 -30.30
C ILE A 143 2.52 -25.05 -29.57
N ASP A 144 3.56 -25.75 -29.10
CA ASP A 144 3.43 -27.01 -28.36
C ASP A 144 3.36 -26.81 -26.83
N ASP A 145 3.31 -25.56 -26.34
CA ASP A 145 3.17 -25.31 -24.90
C ASP A 145 1.75 -25.71 -24.46
N PRO A 146 1.59 -26.62 -23.48
CA PRO A 146 0.26 -27.09 -23.05
C PRO A 146 -0.61 -25.96 -22.49
N ARG A 147 -0.02 -24.84 -22.07
CA ARG A 147 -0.76 -23.69 -21.55
C ARG A 147 -1.28 -22.79 -22.67
N ARG A 148 -0.83 -22.93 -23.92
CA ARG A 148 -1.15 -22.00 -25.00
C ARG A 148 -2.65 -21.75 -25.15
N ALA A 149 -3.48 -22.80 -25.05
CA ALA A 149 -4.93 -22.70 -25.17
C ALA A 149 -5.55 -21.71 -24.16
N ILE A 150 -5.10 -21.72 -22.90
CA ILE A 150 -5.64 -20.80 -21.89
C ILE A 150 -5.17 -19.35 -22.11
N TYR A 151 -3.97 -19.16 -22.67
CA TYR A 151 -3.53 -17.82 -23.06
C TYR A 151 -4.27 -17.32 -24.30
N GLU A 152 -4.53 -18.19 -25.28
CA GLU A 152 -5.36 -17.84 -26.44
C GLU A 152 -6.73 -17.38 -25.97
N GLN A 153 -7.33 -18.07 -25.01
CA GLN A 153 -8.56 -17.64 -24.36
C GLN A 153 -8.42 -16.32 -23.60
N ALA A 154 -7.33 -16.12 -22.85
CA ALA A 154 -7.08 -14.87 -22.12
C ALA A 154 -6.91 -13.65 -23.04
N HIS A 155 -6.47 -13.86 -24.29
CA HIS A 155 -6.33 -12.82 -25.32
C HIS A 155 -7.58 -12.64 -26.19
N GLN A 156 -8.63 -13.45 -26.03
CA GLN A 156 -9.87 -13.28 -26.77
C GLN A 156 -10.59 -11.99 -26.39
N SER A 157 -11.24 -11.36 -27.36
CA SER A 157 -12.13 -10.23 -27.09
C SER A 157 -13.28 -10.66 -26.17
N LEU A 158 -13.63 -9.79 -25.22
CA LEU A 158 -14.72 -10.01 -24.28
C LEU A 158 -16.08 -10.06 -24.99
N THR A 159 -16.76 -11.19 -24.87
CA THR A 159 -18.16 -11.31 -25.32
C THR A 159 -19.11 -10.57 -24.36
N PRO A 160 -20.32 -10.19 -24.80
CA PRO A 160 -21.34 -9.64 -23.91
C PRO A 160 -21.62 -10.51 -22.69
N GLU A 161 -21.72 -11.83 -22.89
CA GLU A 161 -22.02 -12.81 -21.83
C GLU A 161 -20.87 -12.89 -20.80
N LEU A 162 -19.62 -12.81 -21.26
CA LEU A 162 -18.48 -12.80 -20.35
C LEU A 162 -18.43 -11.51 -19.53
N ARG A 163 -18.72 -10.35 -20.13
CA ARG A 163 -18.82 -9.08 -19.40
C ARG A 163 -19.90 -9.12 -18.32
N GLU A 164 -21.07 -9.68 -18.65
CA GLU A 164 -22.16 -9.87 -17.69
C GLU A 164 -21.73 -10.75 -16.51
N LYS A 165 -21.10 -11.90 -16.78
CA LYS A 165 -20.59 -12.79 -15.71
C LYS A 165 -19.55 -12.12 -14.82
N ILE A 166 -18.64 -11.32 -15.38
CA ILE A 166 -17.63 -10.60 -14.61
C ILE A 166 -18.28 -9.56 -13.70
N VAL A 167 -19.23 -8.78 -14.23
CA VAL A 167 -19.97 -7.77 -13.45
C VAL A 167 -20.78 -8.45 -12.34
N ASP A 168 -21.54 -9.51 -12.65
CA ASP A 168 -22.30 -10.27 -11.65
C ASP A 168 -21.39 -10.87 -10.57
N GLY A 169 -20.29 -11.50 -10.96
CA GLY A 169 -19.31 -12.05 -10.03
C GLY A 169 -18.72 -10.98 -9.11
N PHE A 170 -18.38 -9.82 -9.66
CA PHE A 170 -17.85 -8.70 -8.90
C PHE A 170 -18.88 -8.15 -7.91
N THR A 171 -20.09 -7.80 -8.37
CA THR A 171 -21.12 -7.18 -7.52
C THR A 171 -21.63 -8.14 -6.44
N ARG A 172 -21.74 -9.43 -6.75
CA ARG A 172 -22.06 -10.47 -5.76
C ARG A 172 -21.03 -10.53 -4.63
N LEU A 173 -19.74 -10.49 -4.95
CA LEU A 173 -18.68 -10.43 -3.93
C LEU A 173 -18.77 -9.16 -3.09
N LEU A 174 -19.12 -8.02 -3.68
CA LEU A 174 -19.31 -6.78 -2.92
C LEU A 174 -20.46 -6.89 -1.93
N LEU A 175 -21.62 -7.39 -2.36
CA LEU A 175 -22.77 -7.54 -1.48
C LEU A 175 -22.50 -8.53 -0.33
N ASP A 176 -21.73 -9.59 -0.59
CA ASP A 176 -21.42 -10.63 0.39
C ASP A 176 -20.33 -10.21 1.39
N ARG A 177 -19.31 -9.50 0.92
CA ARG A 177 -18.06 -9.31 1.67
C ARG A 177 -17.70 -7.87 1.97
N TYR A 178 -18.20 -6.89 1.20
CA TYR A 178 -17.74 -5.52 1.35
C TYR A 178 -18.20 -4.94 2.70
N VAL A 179 -17.24 -4.36 3.41
CA VAL A 179 -17.43 -3.77 4.74
C VAL A 179 -18.59 -2.76 4.80
N ASN A 180 -18.86 -2.06 3.70
CA ASN A 180 -19.95 -1.09 3.61
C ASN A 180 -21.06 -1.60 2.67
N ASN A 181 -22.03 -2.34 3.23
CA ASN A 181 -23.09 -2.99 2.45
C ASN A 181 -23.96 -2.00 1.64
N TRP A 182 -24.30 -0.83 2.19
CA TRP A 182 -25.11 0.13 1.45
C TRP A 182 -24.36 0.69 0.24
N MET A 183 -23.06 0.93 0.37
CA MET A 183 -22.22 1.36 -0.74
C MET A 183 -22.05 0.25 -1.78
N ALA A 184 -21.95 -1.02 -1.36
CA ALA A 184 -21.94 -2.16 -2.28
C ALA A 184 -23.19 -2.20 -3.16
N LYS A 185 -24.37 -1.88 -2.61
CA LYS A 185 -25.62 -1.79 -3.38
C LYS A 185 -25.56 -0.71 -4.46
N TRP A 186 -25.05 0.47 -4.11
CA TRP A 186 -24.90 1.56 -5.10
C TRP A 186 -23.88 1.23 -6.18
N VAL A 187 -22.74 0.63 -5.81
CA VAL A 187 -21.77 0.14 -6.79
C VAL A 187 -22.43 -0.88 -7.73
N LYS A 188 -23.19 -1.83 -7.19
CA LYS A 188 -23.94 -2.81 -8.02
C LYS A 188 -24.89 -2.13 -9.00
N GLU A 189 -25.75 -1.24 -8.50
CA GLU A 189 -26.75 -0.55 -9.33
C GLU A 189 -26.10 0.24 -10.48
N ASP A 190 -25.00 0.94 -10.20
CA ASP A 190 -24.26 1.69 -11.22
C ASP A 190 -23.59 0.78 -12.26
N LEU A 191 -22.87 -0.25 -11.81
CA LEU A 191 -22.16 -1.17 -12.72
C LEU A 191 -23.15 -1.95 -13.61
N GLU A 192 -24.26 -2.44 -13.05
CA GLU A 192 -25.31 -3.11 -13.81
C GLU A 192 -26.04 -2.15 -14.76
N GLY A 193 -26.27 -0.89 -14.35
CA GLY A 193 -26.84 0.14 -15.19
C GLY A 193 -25.97 0.46 -16.41
N LYS A 194 -24.66 0.62 -16.20
CA LYS A 194 -23.66 0.84 -17.28
C LYS A 194 -23.51 -0.38 -18.20
N LEU A 195 -23.61 -1.58 -17.63
CA LEU A 195 -23.64 -2.80 -18.44
C LEU A 195 -24.90 -2.85 -19.32
N GLY A 196 -26.08 -2.61 -18.74
CA GLY A 196 -27.37 -2.65 -19.44
C GLY A 196 -27.56 -1.55 -20.50
N SER A 197 -26.93 -0.38 -20.31
CA SER A 197 -26.90 0.69 -21.32
C SER A 197 -25.92 0.41 -22.47
N GLY A 198 -25.06 -0.60 -22.33
CA GLY A 198 -24.03 -0.93 -23.30
C GLY A 198 -22.79 -0.05 -23.24
N GLU A 199 -22.60 0.79 -22.21
CA GLU A 199 -21.40 1.62 -22.03
C GLU A 199 -20.12 0.77 -22.02
N TYR A 200 -20.22 -0.46 -21.50
CA TYR A 200 -19.11 -1.40 -21.47
C TYR A 200 -18.81 -2.14 -22.78
N ASN A 201 -19.62 -1.96 -23.83
CA ASN A 201 -19.41 -2.63 -25.12
C ASN A 201 -18.10 -2.24 -25.81
N GLN A 202 -17.54 -1.07 -25.50
CA GLN A 202 -16.29 -0.58 -26.08
C GLN A 202 -15.02 -1.23 -25.48
N TYR A 203 -15.14 -1.92 -24.34
CA TYR A 203 -13.99 -2.55 -23.67
C TYR A 203 -13.89 -4.02 -24.07
N GLU A 204 -13.33 -4.27 -25.25
CA GLU A 204 -13.14 -5.62 -25.76
C GLU A 204 -11.97 -6.36 -25.07
N ASN A 205 -11.05 -5.65 -24.44
CA ASN A 205 -9.88 -6.23 -23.80
C ASN A 205 -10.10 -6.38 -22.28
N SER A 206 -9.82 -7.57 -21.74
CA SER A 206 -9.99 -7.91 -20.33
C SER A 206 -9.28 -6.95 -19.37
N TYR A 207 -8.06 -6.51 -19.69
CA TYR A 207 -7.30 -5.59 -18.83
C TYR A 207 -7.94 -4.19 -18.80
N THR A 208 -8.33 -3.63 -19.95
CA THR A 208 -8.97 -2.31 -19.98
C THR A 208 -10.35 -2.33 -19.34
N PHE A 209 -11.10 -3.43 -19.50
CA PHE A 209 -12.39 -3.62 -18.84
C PHE A 209 -12.25 -3.70 -17.31
N ALA A 210 -11.30 -4.50 -16.79
CA ALA A 210 -11.04 -4.60 -15.35
C ALA A 210 -10.69 -3.25 -14.71
N ARG A 211 -9.84 -2.47 -15.39
CA ARG A 211 -9.49 -1.11 -14.94
C ARG A 211 -10.70 -0.20 -14.91
N ARG A 212 -11.53 -0.22 -15.96
CA ARG A 212 -12.74 0.60 -16.00
C ARG A 212 -13.70 0.25 -14.87
N LEU A 213 -13.95 -1.04 -14.63
CA LEU A 213 -14.80 -1.50 -13.52
C LEU A 213 -14.26 -1.04 -12.15
N SER A 214 -12.94 -1.11 -11.95
CA SER A 214 -12.30 -0.62 -10.73
C SER A 214 -12.48 0.89 -10.55
N GLU A 215 -12.27 1.67 -11.61
CA GLU A 215 -12.45 3.13 -11.59
C GLU A 215 -13.91 3.50 -11.28
N ASP A 216 -14.88 2.88 -11.95
CA ASP A 216 -16.31 3.12 -11.71
C ASP A 216 -16.70 2.79 -10.25
N ALA A 217 -16.28 1.63 -9.72
CA ALA A 217 -16.56 1.25 -8.34
C ALA A 217 -15.93 2.22 -7.33
N ARG A 218 -14.68 2.64 -7.55
CA ARG A 218 -13.95 3.58 -6.68
C ARG A 218 -14.54 4.97 -6.69
N ASN A 219 -15.07 5.43 -7.82
CA ASN A 219 -15.71 6.74 -7.91
C ASN A 219 -16.96 6.84 -7.02
N ILE A 220 -17.63 5.71 -6.78
CA ILE A 220 -18.81 5.64 -5.90
C ILE A 220 -18.39 5.47 -4.43
N CYS A 221 -17.54 4.48 -4.16
CA CYS A 221 -17.21 4.13 -2.76
C CYS A 221 -16.07 4.95 -2.14
N ASN A 222 -15.33 5.70 -2.97
CA ASN A 222 -14.10 6.40 -2.59
C ASN A 222 -13.07 5.49 -1.88
N ASN A 223 -13.01 4.21 -2.27
CA ASN A 223 -12.14 3.21 -1.65
C ASN A 223 -11.14 2.60 -2.65
N GLU A 224 -9.91 3.08 -2.65
CA GLU A 224 -8.82 2.59 -3.51
C GLU A 224 -8.47 1.11 -3.33
N ASN A 225 -8.75 0.53 -2.15
CA ASN A 225 -8.52 -0.89 -1.88
C ASN A 225 -9.61 -1.80 -2.48
N LEU A 226 -10.70 -1.24 -3.00
CA LEU A 226 -11.67 -1.95 -3.81
C LEU A 226 -11.23 -1.94 -5.27
N TRP A 227 -10.98 -3.12 -5.85
CA TRP A 227 -10.64 -3.26 -7.26
C TRP A 227 -10.91 -4.66 -7.83
N ILE A 228 -10.96 -4.73 -9.15
CA ILE A 228 -10.94 -5.96 -9.95
C ILE A 228 -9.80 -5.87 -10.96
N ALA A 229 -9.04 -6.95 -11.10
CA ALA A 229 -7.93 -7.03 -12.04
C ALA A 229 -8.03 -8.31 -12.88
N PHE A 230 -7.61 -8.18 -14.15
CA PHE A 230 -7.33 -9.32 -15.00
C PHE A 230 -5.81 -9.53 -15.02
N VAL A 231 -5.35 -10.55 -14.32
CA VAL A 231 -3.93 -10.87 -14.16
C VAL A 231 -3.67 -12.31 -14.55
N GLU A 232 -2.55 -12.55 -15.21
CA GLU A 232 -2.06 -13.91 -15.38
C GLU A 232 -1.94 -14.57 -14.00
N PRO A 233 -2.31 -15.84 -13.78
CA PRO A 233 -2.10 -16.55 -12.51
C PRO A 233 -0.61 -16.68 -12.16
N MET A 234 -0.24 -16.74 -10.87
CA MET A 234 1.16 -16.95 -10.47
C MET A 234 1.50 -18.43 -10.59
N GLN A 235 2.49 -18.77 -11.41
CA GLN A 235 2.92 -20.16 -11.62
C GLN A 235 3.79 -20.69 -10.47
N THR A 236 4.61 -19.82 -9.88
CA THR A 236 5.48 -20.15 -8.75
C THR A 236 5.48 -19.00 -7.77
N LEU A 237 5.09 -19.29 -6.53
CA LEU A 237 5.31 -18.39 -5.40
C LEU A 237 6.68 -18.71 -4.78
N PRO A 238 7.39 -17.72 -4.22
CA PRO A 238 8.52 -18.00 -3.35
C PRO A 238 8.10 -18.98 -2.26
N SER A 239 9.00 -19.88 -1.87
CA SER A 239 8.80 -20.65 -0.65
C SER A 239 8.81 -19.72 0.57
N ALA A 240 8.15 -20.13 1.66
CA ALA A 240 8.15 -19.35 2.91
C ALA A 240 9.57 -19.05 3.44
N ALA A 241 10.53 -19.95 3.19
CA ALA A 241 11.93 -19.76 3.54
C ALA A 241 12.60 -18.67 2.69
N GLU A 242 12.34 -18.63 1.38
CA GLU A 242 12.84 -17.57 0.50
C GLU A 242 12.21 -16.21 0.84
N GLU A 243 10.91 -16.19 1.16
CA GLU A 243 10.21 -14.99 1.61
C GLU A 243 10.82 -14.45 2.91
N THR A 244 11.02 -15.32 3.91
CA THR A 244 11.67 -14.95 5.18
C THR A 244 13.09 -14.42 4.95
N ALA A 245 13.87 -15.04 4.05
CA ALA A 245 15.24 -14.60 3.74
C ALA A 245 15.28 -13.25 3.03
N MET A 246 14.33 -13.00 2.12
CA MET A 246 14.14 -11.71 1.45
C MET A 246 13.75 -10.64 2.46
N GLU A 247 12.77 -10.90 3.32
CA GLU A 247 12.34 -9.97 4.37
C GLU A 247 13.47 -9.64 5.35
N LEU A 248 14.27 -10.63 5.77
CA LEU A 248 15.44 -10.40 6.63
C LEU A 248 16.50 -9.54 5.93
N THR A 249 16.72 -9.77 4.64
CA THR A 249 17.68 -8.98 3.84
C THR A 249 17.21 -7.54 3.73
N TYR A 250 15.93 -7.32 3.42
CA TYR A 250 15.31 -6.01 3.39
C TYR A 250 15.43 -5.31 4.75
N ALA A 251 14.97 -5.97 5.81
CA ALA A 251 14.99 -5.46 7.17
C ALA A 251 16.38 -4.96 7.56
N LYS A 252 17.42 -5.77 7.33
CA LYS A 252 18.81 -5.36 7.61
C LYS A 252 19.25 -4.17 6.76
N SER A 253 18.86 -4.11 5.48
CA SER A 253 19.24 -3.02 4.58
C SER A 253 18.68 -1.66 4.99
N ILE A 254 17.56 -1.64 5.70
CA ILE A 254 16.94 -0.44 6.26
C ILE A 254 17.12 -0.31 7.78
N ASN A 255 18.05 -1.10 8.36
CA ASN A 255 18.29 -1.17 9.80
C ASN A 255 16.97 -1.31 10.61
N TYR A 256 16.17 -2.29 10.22
CA TYR A 256 14.87 -2.66 10.78
C TYR A 256 13.84 -1.51 10.82
N GLY A 257 13.96 -0.52 9.93
CA GLY A 257 13.07 0.64 9.86
C GLY A 257 13.56 1.86 10.63
N PHE A 258 14.78 1.83 11.15
CA PHE A 258 15.37 2.91 11.93
C PHE A 258 16.68 3.36 11.27
N PRO A 259 16.77 4.56 10.67
CA PRO A 259 17.97 5.00 9.96
C PRO A 259 19.17 5.14 10.93
N PRO A 260 20.44 5.20 10.46
CA PRO A 260 21.62 5.25 11.34
C PRO A 260 21.60 6.34 12.43
N SER A 261 20.94 7.47 12.19
CA SER A 261 20.62 8.51 13.19
C SER A 261 19.24 8.31 13.80
N GLN A 262 18.95 7.07 14.21
CA GLN A 262 17.62 6.58 14.63
C GLN A 262 17.02 7.32 15.81
N ILE A 263 17.87 7.86 16.68
CA ILE A 263 17.47 8.67 17.81
C ILE A 263 18.43 9.84 17.99
N THR A 264 17.89 11.04 18.15
CA THR A 264 18.63 12.23 18.57
C THR A 264 18.03 12.79 19.84
N TYR A 265 18.86 13.43 20.66
CA TYR A 265 18.40 14.06 21.90
C TYR A 265 18.56 15.58 21.77
N HIS A 266 17.51 16.29 22.16
CA HIS A 266 17.49 17.75 22.19
C HIS A 266 17.27 18.19 23.64
N ASN A 267 18.15 19.04 24.14
CA ASN A 267 17.95 19.66 25.45
C ASN A 267 17.29 21.02 25.24
N LEU A 268 16.10 21.17 25.79
CA LEU A 268 15.38 22.43 25.84
C LEU A 268 15.49 22.99 27.26
N SER A 269 15.72 24.29 27.37
CA SER A 269 15.72 24.99 28.66
C SER A 269 14.62 26.03 28.65
N SER A 270 13.65 25.88 29.55
CA SER A 270 12.61 26.89 29.78
C SER A 270 12.31 26.98 31.28
N GLY A 271 12.16 28.19 31.80
CA GLY A 271 11.87 28.40 33.23
C GLY A 271 12.93 27.89 34.21
N GLY A 272 14.14 27.54 33.75
CA GLY A 272 15.19 26.95 34.59
C GLY A 272 15.17 25.42 34.68
N GLU A 273 14.20 24.77 34.06
CA GLU A 273 14.16 23.31 33.91
C GLU A 273 14.86 22.87 32.62
N ASN A 274 15.58 21.75 32.69
CA ASN A 274 16.18 21.10 31.52
C ASN A 274 15.30 19.93 31.10
N ILE A 275 14.72 20.05 29.92
CA ILE A 275 13.84 19.04 29.32
C ILE A 275 14.64 18.34 28.24
N THR A 276 14.82 17.03 28.38
CA THR A 276 15.45 16.22 27.34
C THR A 276 14.36 15.62 26.45
N VAL A 277 14.37 15.97 25.17
CA VAL A 277 13.45 15.45 24.15
C VAL A 277 14.19 14.39 23.32
N ALA A 278 13.70 13.15 23.35
CA ALA A 278 14.12 12.13 22.40
C ALA A 278 13.37 12.34 21.08
N HIS A 279 14.07 12.23 19.95
CA HIS A 279 13.47 12.28 18.61
C HIS A 279 13.84 10.99 17.89
N ILE A 280 12.85 10.12 17.68
CA ILE A 280 13.00 8.85 16.98
C ILE A 280 12.41 9.00 15.57
N THR A 281 13.19 8.61 14.57
CA THR A 281 12.72 8.53 13.17
C THR A 281 12.41 7.07 12.83
N ILE A 282 11.21 6.80 12.33
CA ILE A 282 10.81 5.46 11.88
C ILE A 282 10.42 5.53 10.40
N THR A 283 11.14 4.79 9.56
CA THR A 283 10.96 4.79 8.09
C THR A 283 10.15 3.59 7.61
N SER A 284 10.00 2.56 8.42
CA SER A 284 9.27 1.33 8.08
C SER A 284 8.90 0.55 9.35
N PHE A 285 7.81 -0.22 9.31
CA PHE A 285 7.50 -1.22 10.32
C PHE A 285 7.89 -2.60 9.79
N VAL A 286 9.05 -3.09 10.20
CA VAL A 286 9.49 -4.45 9.85
C VAL A 286 8.82 -5.47 10.76
N ASN A 287 8.35 -6.59 10.22
CA ASN A 287 7.78 -7.71 10.98
C ASN A 287 8.66 -8.12 12.18
N CYS A 288 8.14 -8.05 13.40
CA CYS A 288 8.86 -8.42 14.63
C CYS A 288 9.27 -9.91 14.70
N SER A 289 8.68 -10.78 13.88
CA SER A 289 9.08 -12.19 13.75
C SER A 289 10.41 -12.37 13.03
N ILE A 290 10.90 -11.32 12.34
CA ILE A 290 12.22 -11.34 11.70
C ILE A 290 13.32 -11.42 12.77
N PRO A 291 14.27 -12.37 12.65
CA PRO A 291 15.34 -12.51 13.63
C PRO A 291 16.10 -11.21 13.89
N GLY A 292 16.12 -10.76 15.14
CA GLY A 292 16.80 -9.55 15.59
C GLY A 292 15.96 -8.27 15.55
N ALA A 293 14.84 -8.25 14.82
CA ALA A 293 14.01 -7.04 14.69
C ALA A 293 13.46 -6.59 16.06
N LEU A 294 12.86 -7.50 16.82
CA LEU A 294 12.28 -7.20 18.13
C LEU A 294 13.29 -6.59 19.10
N HIS A 295 14.48 -7.19 19.24
CA HIS A 295 15.52 -6.66 20.12
C HIS A 295 16.02 -5.29 19.64
N HIS A 296 16.22 -5.11 18.34
CA HIS A 296 16.65 -3.83 17.79
C HIS A 296 15.64 -2.71 18.05
N ILE A 297 14.34 -2.99 17.82
CA ILE A 297 13.25 -2.04 18.10
C ILE A 297 13.22 -1.72 19.60
N HIS A 298 13.33 -2.74 20.45
CA HIS A 298 13.39 -2.56 21.90
C HIS A 298 14.53 -1.65 22.32
N ASP A 299 15.76 -1.90 21.85
CA ASP A 299 16.96 -1.12 22.22
C ASP A 299 16.80 0.38 21.87
N ILE A 300 16.15 0.69 20.75
CA ILE A 300 15.90 2.07 20.34
C ILE A 300 14.85 2.72 21.22
N LEU A 301 13.69 2.08 21.37
CA LEU A 301 12.58 2.63 22.16
C LEU A 301 12.96 2.76 23.65
N SER A 302 13.69 1.80 24.20
CA SER A 302 14.15 1.82 25.58
C SER A 302 15.20 2.90 25.84
N SER A 303 16.00 3.27 24.82
CA SER A 303 16.94 4.39 24.96
C SER A 303 16.23 5.71 25.21
N ALA A 304 15.03 5.91 24.63
CA ALA A 304 14.22 7.10 24.89
C ALA A 304 13.57 7.13 26.28
N ALA A 305 13.59 6.01 27.03
CA ALA A 305 12.87 5.89 28.30
C ALA A 305 13.29 6.91 29.36
N SER A 306 14.53 7.39 29.34
CA SER A 306 15.01 8.41 30.27
C SER A 306 14.68 9.84 29.84
N ALA A 307 14.19 10.06 28.62
CA ALA A 307 13.82 11.39 28.13
C ALA A 307 12.54 11.89 28.83
N SER A 308 12.41 13.22 28.88
CA SER A 308 11.25 13.94 29.44
C SER A 308 10.08 13.96 28.46
N ALA A 309 10.36 13.98 27.16
CA ALA A 309 9.37 14.01 26.08
C ALA A 309 9.89 13.25 24.84
N LEU A 310 8.99 12.86 23.94
CA LEU A 310 9.32 12.07 22.74
C LEU A 310 8.68 12.65 21.47
N ILE A 311 9.48 12.77 20.42
CA ILE A 311 9.03 13.00 19.04
C ILE A 311 9.16 11.67 18.29
N ILE A 312 8.07 11.21 17.68
CA ILE A 312 8.06 10.10 16.73
C ILE A 312 7.87 10.69 15.34
N ASP A 313 8.90 10.61 14.50
CA ASP A 313 8.87 11.13 13.14
C ASP A 313 8.60 10.01 12.13
N LEU A 314 7.41 10.06 11.52
CA LEU A 314 6.90 9.14 10.52
C LEU A 314 6.80 9.78 9.13
N GLN A 315 7.41 10.95 8.91
CA GLN A 315 7.26 11.68 7.64
C GLN A 315 7.77 10.89 6.43
N SER A 316 8.80 10.07 6.62
CA SER A 316 9.38 9.19 5.61
C SER A 316 8.95 7.74 5.77
N HIS A 317 7.94 7.47 6.60
CA HIS A 317 7.46 6.12 6.87
C HIS A 317 6.70 5.55 5.65
N ALA A 318 7.38 4.77 4.82
CA ALA A 318 6.81 4.24 3.58
C ALA A 318 5.96 2.97 3.75
N GLY A 319 6.02 2.33 4.93
CA GLY A 319 5.38 1.04 5.20
C GLY A 319 6.42 -0.06 5.30
N GLY A 320 5.97 -1.31 5.46
CA GLY A 320 6.81 -2.50 5.35
C GLY A 320 6.43 -3.36 4.15
N PRO A 321 7.36 -4.21 3.65
CA PRO A 321 7.13 -5.05 2.48
C PRO A 321 6.10 -6.14 2.77
N SER A 322 5.90 -6.40 4.07
CA SER A 322 5.08 -7.43 4.66
C SER A 322 3.76 -6.85 5.16
N GLY A 323 2.65 -7.56 5.03
CA GLY A 323 1.37 -7.15 5.63
C GLY A 323 1.34 -7.12 7.17
N SER A 324 2.45 -7.46 7.82
CA SER A 324 2.64 -7.64 9.27
C SER A 324 3.06 -6.38 10.04
N ASP A 325 2.85 -5.19 9.47
CA ASP A 325 3.15 -3.92 10.15
C ASP A 325 2.46 -3.80 11.53
N TYR A 326 1.33 -4.49 11.73
CA TYR A 326 0.51 -4.42 12.94
C TYR A 326 1.12 -5.11 14.17
N ASP A 327 1.89 -6.20 14.00
CA ASP A 327 2.60 -6.83 15.12
C ASP A 327 3.68 -5.88 15.65
N THR A 328 4.37 -5.21 14.74
CA THR A 328 5.40 -4.22 15.08
C THR A 328 4.80 -2.97 15.68
N LEU A 329 3.69 -2.47 15.11
CA LEU A 329 2.90 -1.40 15.70
C LEU A 329 2.47 -1.75 17.13
N SER A 330 1.97 -2.95 17.36
CA SER A 330 1.59 -3.44 18.69
C SER A 330 2.78 -3.48 19.65
N PHE A 331 3.94 -3.94 19.18
CA PHE A 331 5.16 -3.99 19.97
C PHE A 331 5.66 -2.59 20.33
N ILE A 332 5.62 -1.65 19.40
CA ILE A 332 5.93 -0.22 19.62
C ILE A 332 4.96 0.35 20.65
N LEU A 333 3.65 0.20 20.48
CA LEU A 333 2.64 0.67 21.44
C LEU A 333 2.87 0.09 22.84
N SER A 334 3.42 -1.11 22.96
CA SER A 334 3.73 -1.73 24.26
C SER A 334 4.87 -1.04 25.00
N HIS A 335 5.72 -0.28 24.30
CA HIS A 335 6.77 0.55 24.91
C HIS A 335 6.27 1.96 25.26
N LEU A 336 5.19 2.39 24.62
CA LEU A 336 4.62 3.73 24.76
C LEU A 336 3.48 3.77 25.78
N LEU A 337 2.76 2.66 25.97
CA LEU A 337 1.60 2.55 26.85
C LEU A 337 1.94 1.80 28.14
N GLU A 338 1.46 2.29 29.29
CA GLU A 338 1.55 1.55 30.55
C GLU A 338 0.63 0.32 30.51
N PRO A 339 0.96 -0.81 31.18
CA PRO A 339 0.06 -1.96 31.22
C PRO A 339 -1.20 -1.63 32.03
N VAL A 340 -2.35 -2.18 31.62
CA VAL A 340 -3.59 -2.08 32.41
C VAL A 340 -3.38 -2.88 33.71
N ALA A 341 -3.76 -2.33 34.86
CA ALA A 341 -3.82 -3.11 36.10
C ALA A 341 -4.68 -4.35 35.85
N ALA A 342 -4.13 -5.55 36.06
CA ALA A 342 -4.82 -6.79 35.74
C ALA A 342 -6.18 -6.83 36.45
N THR A 343 -7.25 -6.53 35.71
CA THR A 343 -8.59 -6.93 36.10
C THR A 343 -8.65 -8.45 35.94
N ASN A 344 -9.59 -9.10 36.62
CA ASN A 344 -9.66 -10.57 36.78
C ASN A 344 -9.92 -11.37 35.48
N ASP A 345 -9.61 -10.79 34.32
CA ASP A 345 -9.79 -11.35 32.99
C ASP A 345 -8.47 -11.90 32.45
N TYR A 346 -8.55 -12.91 31.59
CA TYR A 346 -7.41 -13.71 31.10
C TYR A 346 -6.39 -12.90 30.26
N ASN A 347 -6.67 -11.63 29.98
CA ASN A 347 -5.81 -10.69 29.26
C ASN A 347 -4.89 -9.92 30.23
N LEU A 348 -3.89 -10.62 30.76
CA LEU A 348 -2.84 -10.16 31.68
C LEU A 348 -2.16 -8.82 31.27
N GLY A 349 -2.79 -7.70 31.61
CA GLY A 349 -2.22 -6.34 31.49
C GLY A 349 -2.00 -5.81 30.07
N ARG A 350 -2.79 -6.27 29.08
CA ARG A 350 -2.72 -5.81 27.69
C ARG A 350 -3.85 -4.83 27.36
N HIS A 351 -3.57 -3.86 26.50
CA HIS A 351 -4.59 -2.97 25.93
C HIS A 351 -5.10 -3.57 24.63
N SER A 352 -6.42 -3.68 24.47
CA SER A 352 -6.98 -3.71 23.13
C SER A 352 -6.86 -2.31 22.55
N VAL A 353 -6.15 -2.20 21.43
CA VAL A 353 -5.90 -0.90 20.79
C VAL A 353 -6.73 -0.75 19.51
N GLN A 354 -7.08 -1.87 18.88
CA GLN A 354 -7.80 -1.91 17.63
C GLN A 354 -8.61 -3.20 17.50
N ALA A 355 -9.75 -3.15 16.82
CA ALA A 355 -10.45 -4.31 16.29
C ALA A 355 -10.74 -4.09 14.81
N PHE A 356 -10.69 -5.17 14.04
CA PHE A 356 -11.21 -5.22 12.70
C PHE A 356 -12.55 -5.91 12.75
N VAL A 357 -13.64 -5.20 12.46
CA VAL A 357 -14.99 -5.76 12.45
C VAL A 357 -15.47 -5.95 11.04
N ASP A 358 -16.28 -6.99 10.80
CA ASP A 358 -16.93 -7.17 9.51
C ASP A 358 -18.01 -6.11 9.23
N HIS A 359 -18.68 -6.22 8.09
CA HIS A 359 -19.76 -5.32 7.69
C HIS A 359 -20.97 -5.30 8.64
N THR A 360 -21.08 -6.27 9.56
CA THR A 360 -22.14 -6.30 10.58
C THR A 360 -21.77 -5.49 11.81
N GLY A 361 -20.48 -5.22 12.02
CA GLY A 361 -19.96 -4.52 13.20
C GLY A 361 -20.02 -5.35 14.50
N ASN A 362 -20.59 -6.55 14.48
CA ASN A 362 -20.90 -7.32 15.69
C ASN A 362 -19.81 -8.31 16.08
N HIS A 363 -18.92 -8.67 15.13
CA HIS A 363 -17.88 -9.66 15.36
C HIS A 363 -16.52 -9.10 14.95
N PRO A 364 -15.56 -8.98 15.88
CA PRO A 364 -14.19 -8.69 15.50
C PRO A 364 -13.62 -9.89 14.73
N LEU A 365 -13.28 -9.68 13.47
CA LEU A 365 -12.53 -10.62 12.63
C LEU A 365 -11.12 -10.83 13.20
N SER A 366 -10.54 -9.76 13.75
CA SER A 366 -9.29 -9.79 14.49
C SER A 366 -9.21 -8.60 15.45
N GLN A 367 -8.34 -8.71 16.44
CA GLN A 367 -8.07 -7.64 17.39
C GLN A 367 -6.58 -7.46 17.57
N LEU A 368 -6.19 -6.20 17.71
CA LEU A 368 -4.83 -5.81 17.99
C LEU A 368 -4.67 -5.52 19.48
N TRP A 369 -3.67 -6.16 20.07
CA TRP A 369 -3.38 -6.08 21.49
C TRP A 369 -1.93 -5.65 21.70
N THR A 370 -1.68 -4.84 22.72
CA THR A 370 -0.30 -4.63 23.17
C THR A 370 0.32 -5.94 23.67
N PHE A 371 1.62 -6.07 23.50
CA PHE A 371 2.44 -7.16 24.01
C PHE A 371 2.57 -7.09 25.54
N SER A 372 2.57 -8.27 26.17
CA SER A 372 3.10 -8.41 27.52
C SER A 372 4.62 -8.46 27.43
N LEU A 373 5.28 -7.32 27.62
CA LEU A 373 6.74 -7.24 27.58
C LEU A 373 7.35 -8.00 28.77
N PRO A 374 8.45 -8.78 28.56
CA PRO A 374 9.23 -9.34 29.65
C PRO A 374 9.64 -8.26 30.66
N GLN A 375 9.78 -8.62 31.94
CA GLN A 375 10.03 -7.65 33.02
C GLN A 375 11.23 -6.72 32.74
N HIS A 376 12.33 -7.25 32.18
CA HIS A 376 13.51 -6.45 31.85
C HIS A 376 13.25 -5.40 30.76
N MET A 377 12.37 -5.68 29.80
CA MET A 377 11.93 -4.71 28.79
C MET A 377 10.89 -3.75 29.36
N ALA A 378 9.98 -4.26 30.19
CA ALA A 378 8.90 -3.46 30.79
C ALA A 378 9.44 -2.36 31.71
N SER A 379 10.58 -2.57 32.38
CA SER A 379 11.21 -1.53 33.21
C SER A 379 11.81 -0.36 32.42
N GLN A 380 11.87 -0.45 31.09
CA GLN A 380 12.46 0.56 30.21
C GLN A 380 11.44 1.09 29.19
N ARG A 381 10.17 1.17 29.58
CA ARG A 381 9.14 1.85 28.80
C ARG A 381 9.31 3.36 28.86
N PHE A 382 8.79 4.06 27.87
CA PHE A 382 8.79 5.52 27.88
C PHE A 382 7.87 6.10 28.97
N SER A 383 6.71 5.47 29.19
CA SER A 383 5.53 5.93 29.96
C SER A 383 4.51 6.69 29.11
N ASP A 384 3.23 6.38 29.29
CA ASP A 384 2.12 7.10 28.65
C ASP A 384 1.79 8.44 29.33
N THR A 385 2.42 8.74 30.47
CA THR A 385 2.26 10.01 31.18
C THR A 385 3.16 11.12 30.66
N LYS A 386 4.13 10.79 29.80
CA LYS A 386 5.09 11.77 29.27
C LYS A 386 4.61 12.35 27.96
N PRO A 387 4.84 13.66 27.71
CA PRO A 387 4.45 14.28 26.45
C PRO A 387 5.08 13.63 25.22
N MET A 388 4.27 13.46 24.19
CA MET A 388 4.64 12.87 22.91
C MET A 388 4.10 13.72 21.74
N VAL A 389 4.85 13.79 20.65
CA VAL A 389 4.38 14.31 19.36
C VAL A 389 4.65 13.28 18.29
N VAL A 390 3.66 13.04 17.44
CA VAL A 390 3.81 12.19 16.25
C VAL A 390 3.76 13.06 15.01
N ILE A 391 4.84 13.05 14.23
CA ILE A 391 4.92 13.81 12.99
C ILE A 391 4.58 12.88 11.83
N THR A 392 3.59 13.26 11.02
CA THR A 392 3.18 12.53 9.83
C THR A 392 3.33 13.37 8.57
N SER A 393 3.22 12.71 7.41
CA SER A 393 3.15 13.37 6.11
C SER A 393 2.20 12.59 5.20
N ARG A 394 1.95 13.10 3.99
CA ARG A 394 1.21 12.34 2.95
C ARG A 394 1.85 11.02 2.57
N ARG A 395 3.14 10.84 2.87
CA ARG A 395 3.90 9.62 2.59
C ARG A 395 3.79 8.60 3.73
N THR A 396 3.32 9.01 4.91
CA THR A 396 3.14 8.10 6.03
C THR A 396 2.19 6.97 5.61
N SER A 397 2.69 5.75 5.69
CA SER A 397 1.93 4.55 5.34
C SER A 397 0.72 4.32 6.27
N PRO A 398 -0.24 3.48 5.89
CA PRO A 398 -1.41 3.18 6.70
C PRO A 398 -1.09 2.80 8.15
N ALA A 399 -0.12 1.92 8.39
CA ALA A 399 0.23 1.52 9.75
C ALA A 399 0.85 2.68 10.57
N GLY A 400 1.67 3.51 9.95
CA GLY A 400 2.21 4.71 10.59
C GLY A 400 1.10 5.71 10.96
N THR A 401 0.11 5.88 10.08
CA THR A 401 -1.06 6.72 10.37
C THR A 401 -1.91 6.12 11.49
N GLU A 402 -2.05 4.79 11.54
CA GLU A 402 -2.76 4.10 12.61
C GLU A 402 -2.06 4.28 13.97
N LEU A 403 -0.72 4.20 14.02
CA LEU A 403 0.05 4.48 15.23
C LEU A 403 -0.25 5.91 15.75
N ALA A 404 -0.20 6.91 14.87
CA ALA A 404 -0.50 8.29 15.23
C ALA A 404 -1.93 8.43 15.79
N HIS A 405 -2.90 7.80 15.15
CA HIS A 405 -4.30 7.87 15.56
C HIS A 405 -4.60 7.14 16.86
N ILE A 406 -4.03 5.95 17.07
CA ILE A 406 -4.17 5.23 18.34
C ILE A 406 -3.64 6.09 19.50
N LEU A 407 -2.51 6.77 19.31
CA LEU A 407 -1.94 7.66 20.33
C LEU A 407 -2.83 8.90 20.56
N GLN A 408 -3.39 9.48 19.50
CA GLN A 408 -4.29 10.66 19.56
C GLN A 408 -5.64 10.36 20.24
N VAL A 409 -6.29 9.24 19.90
CA VAL A 409 -7.59 8.84 20.47
C VAL A 409 -7.46 8.43 21.94
N ARG A 410 -6.29 7.95 22.34
CA ARG A 410 -5.97 7.59 23.73
C ARG A 410 -5.68 8.86 24.55
N ARG A 411 -6.74 9.62 24.85
CA ARG A 411 -6.78 10.94 25.54
C ARG A 411 -6.07 11.07 26.89
N ARG A 412 -5.46 10.02 27.45
CA ARG A 412 -4.60 10.13 28.64
C ARG A 412 -3.14 10.36 28.29
N ILE A 413 -2.78 10.15 27.02
CA ILE A 413 -1.45 10.45 26.52
C ILE A 413 -1.48 11.92 26.09
N PRO A 414 -0.55 12.74 26.57
CA PRO A 414 -0.34 14.06 25.98
C PRO A 414 0.30 13.83 24.62
N ALA A 415 -0.50 13.51 23.61
CA ALA A 415 -0.07 13.21 22.24
C ALA A 415 -0.70 14.20 21.26
N VAL A 416 0.14 14.83 20.43
CA VAL A 416 -0.32 15.70 19.34
C VAL A 416 0.18 15.14 18.01
N ALA A 417 -0.73 14.95 17.05
CA ALA A 417 -0.41 14.59 15.68
C ALA A 417 -0.20 15.86 14.84
N ILE A 418 1.00 16.03 14.28
CA ILE A 418 1.34 17.15 13.41
C ILE A 418 1.60 16.61 12.00
N ALA A 419 0.92 17.14 10.99
CA ALA A 419 1.23 16.80 9.60
C ALA A 419 1.93 17.93 8.86
N ARG A 420 2.92 17.53 8.07
CA ARG A 420 3.55 18.41 7.09
C ARG A 420 2.67 18.56 5.85
N ASP A 421 2.31 19.79 5.50
CA ASP A 421 1.73 20.11 4.20
C ASP A 421 2.85 20.28 3.17
N ASP A 422 2.81 19.48 2.11
CA ASP A 422 3.75 19.57 0.99
C ASP A 422 3.30 20.55 -0.10
N GLY A 423 2.26 21.35 0.18
CA GLY A 423 1.77 22.41 -0.71
C GLY A 423 1.03 21.90 -1.93
N SER A 424 0.82 20.58 -2.08
CA SER A 424 0.16 20.01 -3.27
C SER A 424 -1.38 20.03 -3.20
N GLY A 425 -1.96 20.91 -2.37
CA GLY A 425 -3.40 21.23 -2.35
C GLY A 425 -4.36 20.16 -1.81
N MET A 426 -3.94 18.90 -1.66
CA MET A 426 -4.81 17.81 -1.12
C MET A 426 -4.75 17.55 0.39
N MET A 427 -4.21 18.46 1.23
CA MET A 427 -4.29 18.29 2.70
C MET A 427 -5.58 18.86 3.30
N GLY A 428 -6.20 19.87 2.66
CA GLY A 428 -7.49 20.42 3.10
C GLY A 428 -8.67 19.48 2.87
N GLU A 429 -8.50 18.57 1.91
CA GLU A 429 -9.30 17.36 1.73
C GLU A 429 -8.31 16.20 1.63
N VAL A 430 -7.79 15.73 2.78
CA VAL A 430 -7.56 14.28 2.87
C VAL A 430 -8.95 13.70 2.70
N LYS A 431 -9.37 13.44 1.45
CA LYS A 431 -10.59 12.70 1.08
C LYS A 431 -10.75 11.70 2.19
N ARG A 432 -11.84 11.74 2.98
CA ARG A 432 -12.10 10.80 4.09
C ARG A 432 -11.81 9.38 3.59
N THR A 433 -10.56 8.94 3.73
CA THR A 433 -10.04 7.75 3.07
C THR A 433 -9.88 6.76 4.18
N THR A 434 -11.05 6.32 4.66
CA THR A 434 -11.24 4.99 5.23
C THR A 434 -10.60 3.90 4.35
N SER A 435 -10.35 4.21 3.07
CA SER A 435 -9.76 3.36 2.05
C SER A 435 -8.39 2.76 2.40
N LYS A 436 -7.48 3.46 3.08
CA LYS A 436 -6.10 2.98 3.23
C LYS A 436 -5.91 1.90 4.32
N LEU A 437 -6.88 1.73 5.23
CA LEU A 437 -6.74 0.87 6.42
C LEU A 437 -7.68 -0.32 6.47
N THR A 438 -8.52 -0.50 5.46
CA THR A 438 -9.32 -1.72 5.35
C THR A 438 -8.42 -2.90 4.99
N ARG A 439 -7.70 -3.40 5.98
CA ARG A 439 -7.23 -4.78 6.05
C ARG A 439 -8.08 -5.46 7.10
N PRO A 440 -8.53 -6.71 6.90
CA PRO A 440 -8.31 -7.57 5.74
C PRO A 440 -8.99 -7.11 4.44
N VAL A 441 -8.30 -7.34 3.32
CA VAL A 441 -8.85 -7.35 1.96
C VAL A 441 -8.96 -8.82 1.56
N ALA A 442 -10.15 -9.27 1.18
CA ALA A 442 -10.32 -10.59 0.57
C ALA A 442 -9.92 -10.51 -0.90
N LEU A 443 -9.07 -11.44 -1.33
CA LEU A 443 -8.71 -11.62 -2.74
C LEU A 443 -9.41 -12.87 -3.26
N GLU A 444 -10.48 -12.67 -4.04
CA GLU A 444 -11.35 -13.75 -4.49
C GLU A 444 -11.35 -13.83 -6.02
N PRO A 445 -11.24 -15.03 -6.60
CA PRO A 445 -11.37 -15.19 -8.04
C PRO A 445 -12.84 -15.03 -8.47
N VAL A 446 -13.05 -14.47 -9.65
CA VAL A 446 -14.35 -14.51 -10.35
C VAL A 446 -14.19 -15.18 -11.71
N CYS A 447 -15.29 -15.74 -12.23
CA CYS A 447 -15.31 -16.39 -13.54
C CYS A 447 -14.26 -17.51 -13.74
N GLY A 448 -13.88 -18.21 -12.68
CA GLY A 448 -12.87 -19.27 -12.74
C GLY A 448 -13.29 -20.42 -13.67
N GLU A 449 -14.59 -20.68 -13.80
CA GLU A 449 -15.14 -21.68 -14.71
C GLU A 449 -14.87 -21.41 -16.18
N VAL A 450 -14.58 -20.16 -16.55
CA VAL A 450 -14.22 -19.78 -17.92
C VAL A 450 -12.79 -20.21 -18.23
N PHE A 451 -11.88 -20.11 -17.25
CA PHE A 451 -10.45 -20.35 -17.44
C PHE A 451 -10.00 -21.68 -16.82
N GLU A 452 -10.80 -22.74 -16.94
CA GLU A 452 -10.46 -24.08 -16.43
C GLU A 452 -10.11 -24.12 -14.92
N GLY A 453 -10.65 -23.19 -14.13
CA GLY A 453 -10.38 -23.04 -12.70
C GLY A 453 -9.21 -22.11 -12.35
N GLU A 454 -8.50 -21.58 -13.34
CA GLU A 454 -7.41 -20.63 -13.14
C GLU A 454 -7.91 -19.26 -12.71
N LYS A 455 -7.15 -18.60 -11.82
CA LYS A 455 -7.55 -17.35 -11.15
C LYS A 455 -7.17 -16.09 -11.94
N TRP A 456 -7.67 -15.97 -13.16
CA TRP A 456 -7.33 -14.85 -14.05
C TRP A 456 -7.99 -13.52 -13.65
N TRP A 457 -9.24 -13.58 -13.18
CA TRP A 457 -9.93 -12.41 -12.66
C TRP A 457 -9.89 -12.44 -11.14
N LEU A 458 -9.26 -11.43 -10.54
CA LEU A 458 -9.14 -11.30 -9.10
C LEU A 458 -9.85 -10.04 -8.65
N VAL A 459 -10.68 -10.18 -7.61
CA VAL A 459 -11.34 -9.07 -6.95
C VAL A 459 -10.73 -8.89 -5.57
N ALA A 460 -10.31 -7.67 -5.27
CA ALA A 460 -9.94 -7.22 -3.95
C ALA A 460 -11.13 -6.51 -3.30
N VAL A 461 -11.68 -7.12 -2.24
CA VAL A 461 -12.81 -6.56 -1.48
C VAL A 461 -12.35 -6.25 -0.05
N PRO A 462 -12.40 -4.98 0.38
CA PRO A 462 -12.30 -4.60 1.78
C PRO A 462 -13.38 -5.28 2.63
N VAL A 463 -13.01 -6.20 3.52
CA VAL A 463 -13.99 -6.98 4.31
C VAL A 463 -14.14 -6.56 5.76
N ALA A 464 -13.29 -5.63 6.21
CA ALA A 464 -13.30 -5.18 7.59
C ALA A 464 -13.14 -3.67 7.72
N GLN A 465 -13.71 -3.14 8.80
CA GLN A 465 -13.53 -1.76 9.25
C GLN A 465 -12.62 -1.78 10.49
N SER A 466 -11.65 -0.86 10.51
CA SER A 466 -10.89 -0.59 11.72
C SER A 466 -11.73 0.18 12.74
N LEU A 467 -11.79 -0.34 13.96
CA LEU A 467 -12.25 0.35 15.17
C LEU A 467 -11.06 0.53 16.09
N VAL A 468 -10.76 1.76 16.48
CA VAL A 468 -9.73 2.06 17.48
C VAL A 468 -10.41 2.32 18.82
N PHE A 469 -9.88 1.70 19.87
CA PHE A 469 -10.45 1.82 21.21
C PHE A 469 -9.72 2.89 22.03
N ASP A 470 -10.49 3.74 22.71
CA ASP A 470 -9.96 4.61 23.77
C ASP A 470 -9.65 3.83 25.07
N PHE A 471 -9.20 4.53 26.11
CA PHE A 471 -8.91 3.91 27.41
C PHE A 471 -10.14 3.38 28.15
N GLU A 472 -11.34 3.83 27.79
CA GLU A 472 -12.61 3.34 28.35
C GLU A 472 -13.15 2.14 27.54
N GLY A 473 -12.43 1.71 26.49
CA GLY A 473 -12.85 0.64 25.59
C GLY A 473 -13.93 1.07 24.59
N ARG A 474 -14.17 2.37 24.43
CA ARG A 474 -15.10 2.88 23.41
C ARG A 474 -14.40 2.85 22.06
N GLY A 475 -14.97 2.10 21.13
CA GLY A 475 -14.47 2.02 19.74
C GLY A 475 -14.97 3.21 18.94
N SER A 476 -14.06 3.93 18.27
CA SER A 476 -14.41 4.85 17.21
C SER A 476 -13.95 4.30 15.87
N THR A 477 -14.78 4.47 14.84
CA THR A 477 -14.35 4.23 13.47
C THR A 477 -13.20 5.19 13.17
N VAL A 478 -12.14 4.65 12.62
CA VAL A 478 -10.95 5.42 12.31
C VAL A 478 -11.25 6.44 11.19
N ASP A 479 -11.28 7.72 11.52
CA ASP A 479 -11.31 8.84 10.55
C ASP A 479 -9.91 9.46 10.50
N LEU A 480 -8.98 8.85 9.73
CA LEU A 480 -7.55 9.25 9.66
C LEU A 480 -7.26 10.58 8.96
N GLY A 481 -8.21 11.50 8.94
CA GLY A 481 -8.07 12.79 8.26
C GLY A 481 -7.62 13.96 9.14
N ARG A 482 -7.69 13.84 10.47
CA ARG A 482 -7.52 14.99 11.37
C ARG A 482 -6.23 14.90 12.17
N ASN A 483 -5.18 15.50 11.62
CA ASN A 483 -4.06 15.93 12.44
C ASN A 483 -4.52 17.10 13.32
N ASP A 484 -4.01 17.17 14.54
CA ASP A 484 -4.32 18.26 15.47
C ASP A 484 -3.73 19.58 14.97
N ILE A 485 -2.58 19.51 14.30
CA ILE A 485 -1.87 20.68 13.75
C ILE A 485 -1.40 20.37 12.32
N LEU A 486 -1.58 21.34 11.41
CA LEU A 486 -1.05 21.32 10.04
C LEU A 486 0.02 22.40 9.88
N VAL A 487 1.18 22.02 9.36
CA VAL A 487 2.35 22.91 9.23
C VAL A 487 2.99 22.74 7.85
N SER A 488 3.31 23.83 7.14
CA SER A 488 3.96 23.76 5.82
C SER A 488 5.48 23.54 5.92
N GLU A 489 6.15 24.22 6.85
CA GLU A 489 7.61 24.18 7.06
C GLU A 489 7.98 24.21 8.54
N GLY A 490 9.16 23.70 8.90
CA GLY A 490 9.64 23.72 10.29
C GLY A 490 8.85 22.80 11.23
N VAL A 491 8.31 21.69 10.71
CA VAL A 491 7.44 20.78 11.47
C VAL A 491 8.11 20.19 12.71
N VAL A 492 9.43 19.96 12.67
CA VAL A 492 10.21 19.45 13.81
C VAL A 492 10.39 20.54 14.87
N GLU A 493 10.64 21.78 14.44
CA GLU A 493 10.71 22.94 15.34
C GLU A 493 9.35 23.17 16.03
N MET A 494 8.25 23.12 15.28
CA MET A 494 6.90 23.20 15.84
C MET A 494 6.63 22.06 16.83
N ALA A 495 7.01 20.82 16.50
CA ALA A 495 6.87 19.69 17.41
C ALA A 495 7.61 19.92 18.74
N ARG A 496 8.80 20.52 18.70
CA ARG A 496 9.56 20.87 19.91
C ARG A 496 8.89 21.96 20.72
N GLU A 497 8.34 22.99 20.08
CA GLU A 497 7.61 24.06 20.76
C GLU A 497 6.35 23.53 21.45
N VAL A 498 5.58 22.69 20.76
CA VAL A 498 4.39 22.01 21.31
C VAL A 498 4.76 21.15 22.52
N LEU A 499 5.82 20.34 22.42
CA LEU A 499 6.28 19.53 23.55
C LEU A 499 6.74 20.38 24.74
N LEU A 500 7.42 21.50 24.47
CA LEU A 500 7.86 22.40 25.52
C LEU A 500 6.67 22.95 26.31
N GLU A 501 5.63 23.41 25.62
CA GLU A 501 4.38 23.84 26.24
C GLU A 501 3.71 22.72 27.05
N MET A 502 3.62 21.51 26.51
CA MET A 502 2.99 20.35 27.18
C MET A 502 3.72 19.96 28.46
N VAL A 503 5.06 19.99 28.46
CA VAL A 503 5.87 19.71 29.66
C VAL A 503 5.68 20.81 30.71
N LEU A 504 5.75 22.09 30.31
CA LEU A 504 5.62 23.22 31.24
C LEU A 504 4.24 23.32 31.89
N ARG A 505 3.18 22.86 31.22
CA ARG A 505 1.82 22.80 31.76
C ARG A 505 1.60 21.64 32.75
N GLY A 506 2.59 20.77 32.94
CA GLY A 506 2.53 19.71 33.96
C GLY A 506 1.69 18.49 33.56
N GLY A 507 1.49 18.24 32.26
CA GLY A 507 1.06 16.94 31.70
C GLY A 507 -0.19 16.25 32.28
N GLY A 508 -1.06 16.91 33.05
CA GLY A 508 -2.03 16.16 33.85
C GLY A 508 -3.33 16.84 34.28
N ASP A 509 -3.66 18.05 33.84
CA ASP A 509 -4.97 18.64 34.18
C ASP A 509 -5.51 19.51 33.03
N GLU A 510 -6.10 18.88 32.02
CA GLU A 510 -6.92 19.60 31.04
C GLU A 510 -8.40 19.35 31.31
N THR A 511 -9.01 20.33 32.00
CA THR A 511 -10.34 20.78 31.64
C THR A 511 -10.28 21.33 30.21
N HIS A 512 -10.54 20.49 29.20
CA HIS A 512 -10.88 20.97 27.87
C HIS A 512 -12.17 21.81 27.98
N THR A 513 -12.03 23.12 27.95
CA THR A 513 -13.16 24.01 27.64
C THR A 513 -13.49 23.82 26.17
N ASP A 514 -14.68 23.28 25.89
CA ASP A 514 -15.30 23.25 24.56
C ASP A 514 -15.36 24.67 23.98
N THR A 515 -14.34 25.07 23.21
CA THR A 515 -14.37 26.31 22.41
C THR A 515 -15.03 26.11 21.04
N ASP A 516 -15.55 24.92 20.75
CA ASP A 516 -16.19 24.59 19.46
C ASP A 516 -17.64 25.11 19.31
N THR A 517 -18.17 25.85 20.28
CA THR A 517 -19.54 26.40 20.19
C THR A 517 -19.63 27.84 19.67
N GLU A 518 -18.56 28.64 19.68
CA GLU A 518 -18.66 30.06 19.25
C GLU A 518 -18.48 30.27 17.75
N THR A 519 -17.73 29.42 17.03
CA THR A 519 -17.54 29.61 15.57
C THR A 519 -18.71 29.10 14.73
N ARG A 520 -19.67 28.38 15.33
CA ARG A 520 -20.84 27.82 14.62
C ARG A 520 -22.06 28.76 14.59
N SER A 521 -22.02 29.87 15.34
CA SER A 521 -23.10 30.86 15.39
C SER A 521 -22.98 31.98 14.34
N GLU A 522 -21.84 32.14 13.66
CA GLU A 522 -21.61 33.25 12.72
C GLU A 522 -21.64 32.85 11.23
N MET A 523 -21.86 31.56 10.91
CA MET A 523 -21.99 31.09 9.51
C MET A 523 -23.39 30.55 9.14
N GLN A 524 -24.41 30.76 9.98
CA GLN A 524 -25.83 30.56 9.63
C GLN A 524 -26.57 31.90 9.66
N GLY A 525 -26.23 32.77 8.71
CA GLY A 525 -26.81 34.10 8.63
C GLY A 525 -26.66 34.75 7.27
N GLN A 526 -26.95 34.02 6.18
CA GLN A 526 -27.33 34.58 4.88
C GLN A 526 -27.69 33.44 3.91
N GLY A 527 -28.98 33.25 3.69
CA GLY A 527 -29.54 32.29 2.75
C GLY A 527 -31.00 32.66 2.54
N GLU A 528 -31.19 33.73 1.78
CA GLU A 528 -32.49 34.28 1.44
C GLU A 528 -33.36 33.27 0.68
N SER A 529 -34.63 33.33 1.04
CA SER A 529 -35.79 32.70 0.44
C SER A 529 -35.90 32.93 -1.07
N HIS A 530 -35.96 31.86 -1.86
CA HIS A 530 -36.71 31.88 -3.11
C HIS A 530 -37.88 30.90 -3.04
N GLU A 531 -39.04 31.54 -2.89
CA GLU A 531 -40.40 31.03 -2.93
C GLU A 531 -40.70 30.46 -4.34
N SER A 532 -41.09 29.19 -4.42
CA SER A 532 -41.65 28.57 -5.63
C SER A 532 -43.14 28.31 -5.40
N GLN A 533 -43.95 29.20 -5.95
CA GLN A 533 -45.35 28.98 -6.26
C GLN A 533 -45.47 28.48 -7.70
N HIS A 534 -46.05 27.30 -7.91
CA HIS A 534 -46.96 26.96 -9.01
C HIS A 534 -47.31 25.46 -8.90
N ASN A 535 -48.53 25.10 -8.51
CA ASN A 535 -49.83 25.14 -9.21
C ASN A 535 -50.21 23.75 -9.70
N ASP A 536 -51.04 23.07 -8.91
CA ASP A 536 -52.04 22.14 -9.44
C ASP A 536 -53.11 22.93 -10.19
N LEU A 537 -53.46 22.50 -11.41
CA LEU A 537 -54.82 22.49 -11.94
C LEU A 537 -54.89 21.83 -13.33
N LYS A 538 -55.69 20.75 -13.37
CA LYS A 538 -56.34 20.05 -14.50
C LYS A 538 -55.56 19.08 -15.37
#